data_AF-A0A2X2BN20-F1
#
_entry.id   AF-A0A2X2BN20-F1
#
_cell.length_a   1.000
_cell.length_b   1.000
_cell.length_c   1.000
_cell.angle_alpha   90.00
_cell.angle_beta   90.00
_cell.angle_gamma   90.00
#
_symmetry.space_group_name_H-M   'P 1'
#
loop_
_entity.id
_entity.type
_entity.pdbx_description
1 polymer ?
#
loop_
_entity_poly.entity_id
_entity_poly.type
_entity_poly.pdbx_seq_one_letter_code
_entity_poly.pdbx_strand_id
1 'polypeptide(L)'
;MEQLYSIKPLFFENGYGVEKDINKAIKYYDKACRIKGNKMIIACENLFSIYLHGNKGVPQDLNKAKEYAKWIAENGSQKYQEYIKRWDYILFSLELSLKLKECKKSGINASICIRKSNNALLEYANKMYPN
;
A
#
# COMPACT_ATOMS: atom_id res chain seq x y z
N MET A 1 21.86 -11.11 -13.74
CA MET A 1 21.18 -9.80 -13.85
C MET A 1 19.94 -9.69 -12.97
N GLU A 2 19.16 -10.77 -12.79
CA GLU A 2 17.90 -10.77 -12.02
C GLU A 2 18.10 -10.54 -10.50
N GLN A 3 19.12 -11.18 -9.91
CA GLN A 3 19.51 -10.93 -8.52
C GLN A 3 19.86 -9.47 -8.23
N LEU A 4 20.40 -8.73 -9.20
CA LEU A 4 20.77 -7.33 -8.99
C LEU A 4 19.53 -6.45 -8.81
N TYR A 5 18.44 -6.74 -9.51
CA TYR A 5 17.19 -5.96 -9.43
C TYR A 5 16.37 -6.30 -8.19
N SER A 6 16.60 -7.45 -7.54
CA SER A 6 15.97 -7.80 -6.26
C SER A 6 16.67 -7.16 -5.06
N ILE A 7 18.00 -7.12 -5.06
CA ILE A 7 18.77 -6.64 -3.90
C ILE A 7 19.05 -5.13 -3.95
N LYS A 8 19.30 -4.56 -5.14
CA LYS A 8 19.73 -3.16 -5.26
C LYS A 8 18.73 -2.14 -4.69
N PRO A 9 17.40 -2.31 -4.85
CA PRO A 9 16.44 -1.45 -4.16
C PRO A 9 16.60 -1.50 -2.62
N LEU A 10 16.85 -2.67 -2.04
CA LEU A 10 16.99 -2.85 -0.59
C LEU A 10 18.21 -2.13 -0.03
N PHE A 11 19.28 -2.02 -0.81
CA PHE A 11 20.49 -1.29 -0.45
C PHE A 11 20.19 0.21 -0.33
N PHE A 12 19.53 0.79 -1.33
CA PHE A 12 19.11 2.20 -1.28
C PHE A 12 18.01 2.46 -0.25
N GLU A 13 17.15 1.47 0.01
CA GLU A 13 16.07 1.61 0.99
C GLU A 13 16.59 1.61 2.45
N ASN A 14 17.57 0.75 2.74
CA ASN A 14 18.06 0.52 4.11
C ASN A 14 19.44 1.13 4.37
N GLY A 15 20.15 1.59 3.35
CA GLY A 15 21.50 2.16 3.46
C GLY A 15 22.61 1.12 3.64
N TYR A 16 22.44 -0.10 3.13
CA TYR A 16 23.46 -1.15 3.27
C TYR A 16 24.66 -0.84 2.35
N GLY A 17 25.74 -0.28 2.91
CA GLY A 17 26.95 0.05 2.14
C GLY A 17 26.77 1.13 1.07
N VAL A 18 25.62 1.81 1.04
CA VAL A 18 25.29 2.96 0.19
C VAL A 18 24.49 3.97 1.00
N GLU A 19 24.48 5.23 0.57
CA GLU A 19 23.59 6.23 1.16
C GLU A 19 22.12 5.86 0.91
N LYS A 20 21.29 6.02 1.94
CA LYS A 20 19.85 5.77 1.85
C LYS A 20 19.21 6.76 0.89
N ASP A 21 18.53 6.24 -0.13
CA ASP A 21 17.89 7.01 -1.19
C ASP A 21 16.62 6.29 -1.67
N ILE A 22 15.48 6.63 -1.06
CA ILE A 22 14.20 5.98 -1.38
C ILE A 22 13.79 6.22 -2.84
N ASN A 23 14.16 7.36 -3.42
CA ASN A 23 13.84 7.69 -4.80
C ASN A 23 14.63 6.80 -5.78
N LYS A 24 15.90 6.50 -5.47
CA LYS A 24 16.65 5.48 -6.21
C LYS A 24 16.04 4.09 -6.01
N ALA A 25 15.67 3.72 -4.79
CA ALA A 25 15.02 2.42 -4.54
C ALA A 25 13.75 2.25 -5.38
N ILE A 26 12.87 3.26 -5.41
CA ILE A 26 11.66 3.30 -6.26
C ILE A 26 12.00 3.11 -7.74
N LYS A 27 13.01 3.83 -8.26
CA LYS A 27 13.43 3.67 -9.66
C LYS A 27 13.88 2.25 -9.98
N TYR A 28 14.58 1.59 -9.06
CA TYR A 28 14.99 0.19 -9.26
C TYR A 28 13.83 -0.78 -9.11
N TYR A 29 12.92 -0.57 -8.16
CA TYR A 29 11.71 -1.37 -8.05
C TYR A 29 10.85 -1.25 -9.32
N ASP A 30 10.66 -0.06 -9.88
CA ASP A 30 9.84 0.12 -11.08
C ASP A 30 10.47 -0.58 -12.30
N LYS A 31 11.79 -0.47 -12.44
CA LYS A 31 12.53 -1.26 -13.44
C LYS A 31 12.32 -2.74 -13.24
N ALA A 32 12.54 -3.26 -12.03
CA ALA A 32 12.40 -4.69 -11.71
C ALA A 32 10.97 -5.21 -11.97
N CYS A 33 9.96 -4.42 -11.63
CA CYS A 33 8.55 -4.70 -11.88
C CYS A 33 8.26 -4.90 -13.38
N ARG A 34 8.93 -4.13 -14.26
CA ARG A 34 8.65 -4.08 -15.70
C ARG A 34 9.59 -4.91 -16.57
N ILE A 35 10.51 -5.71 -16.00
CA ILE A 35 11.40 -6.58 -16.77
C ILE A 35 10.58 -7.63 -17.53
N LYS A 36 10.75 -7.69 -18.86
CA LYS A 36 10.15 -8.74 -19.70
C LYS A 36 10.76 -10.10 -19.39
N GLY A 37 9.94 -11.15 -19.36
CA GLY A 37 10.39 -12.54 -19.20
C GLY A 37 10.71 -12.96 -17.77
N ASN A 38 11.03 -12.03 -16.87
CA ASN A 38 11.15 -12.28 -15.43
C ASN A 38 10.55 -11.14 -14.61
N LYS A 39 9.22 -11.15 -14.51
CA LYS A 39 8.43 -10.16 -13.80
C LYS A 39 8.63 -10.34 -12.30
N MET A 40 9.27 -9.38 -11.65
CA MET A 40 9.41 -9.39 -10.21
C MET A 40 8.16 -8.79 -9.56
N ILE A 41 7.12 -9.62 -9.36
CA ILE A 41 5.88 -9.22 -8.67
C ILE A 41 6.20 -8.54 -7.34
N ILE A 42 7.16 -9.06 -6.56
CA ILE A 42 7.61 -8.51 -5.28
C ILE A 42 8.04 -7.03 -5.40
N ALA A 43 8.71 -6.64 -6.48
CA ALA A 43 9.11 -5.25 -6.68
C ALA A 43 7.89 -4.33 -6.90
N CYS A 44 6.88 -4.82 -7.63
CA CYS A 44 5.62 -4.12 -7.79
C CYS A 44 4.85 -4.04 -6.47
N GLU A 45 4.86 -5.10 -5.64
CA GLU A 45 4.23 -5.10 -4.31
C GLU A 45 4.87 -4.07 -3.38
N ASN A 46 6.20 -3.89 -3.46
CA ASN A 46 6.90 -2.85 -2.71
C ASN A 46 6.47 -1.45 -3.15
N LEU A 47 6.35 -1.19 -4.45
CA LEU A 47 5.84 0.09 -4.97
C LEU A 47 4.40 0.34 -4.53
N PHE A 48 3.55 -0.69 -4.66
CA PHE A 48 2.18 -0.66 -4.16
C PHE A 48 2.14 -0.26 -2.68
N SER A 49 2.94 -0.90 -1.82
CA SER A 49 2.97 -0.62 -0.38
C SER A 49 3.47 0.79 -0.05
N ILE A 50 4.53 1.24 -0.73
CA ILE A 50 5.10 2.59 -0.55
C ILE A 50 4.03 3.65 -0.84
N TYR A 51 3.37 3.55 -1.99
CA TYR A 51 2.36 4.53 -2.39
C TYR A 51 1.05 4.38 -1.62
N LEU A 52 0.64 3.16 -1.23
CA LEU A 52 -0.59 2.93 -0.46
C LEU A 52 -0.51 3.56 0.93
N HIS A 53 0.66 3.50 1.59
CA HIS A 53 0.80 3.96 2.97
C HIS A 53 1.47 5.33 3.09
N GLY A 54 2.14 5.81 2.04
CA GLY A 54 2.93 7.04 2.12
C GLY A 54 4.03 6.94 3.18
N ASN A 55 4.95 5.99 3.01
CA ASN A 55 6.01 5.71 3.99
C ASN A 55 7.42 6.05 3.44
N LYS A 56 8.44 5.96 4.30
CA LYS A 56 9.87 6.14 3.93
C LYS A 56 10.19 7.49 3.29
N GLY A 57 9.43 8.54 3.62
CA GLY A 57 9.59 9.90 3.06
C GLY A 57 8.89 10.12 1.74
N VAL A 58 8.07 9.17 1.28
CA VAL A 58 7.27 9.26 0.06
C VAL A 58 5.82 9.55 0.46
N PRO A 59 5.18 10.60 -0.10
CA PRO A 59 3.76 10.86 0.15
C PRO A 59 2.86 9.71 -0.31
N GLN A 60 1.71 9.56 0.36
CA GLN A 60 0.70 8.61 -0.09
C GLN A 60 0.17 9.01 -1.46
N ASP A 61 0.05 8.04 -2.36
CA ASP A 61 -0.48 8.21 -3.71
C ASP A 61 -1.36 7.01 -4.05
N LEU A 62 -2.64 7.11 -3.72
CA LEU A 62 -3.60 6.02 -3.89
C LEU A 62 -3.84 5.67 -5.36
N ASN A 63 -3.63 6.63 -6.28
CA ASN A 63 -3.75 6.39 -7.71
C ASN A 63 -2.61 5.50 -8.19
N LYS A 64 -1.36 5.85 -7.88
CA LYS A 64 -0.20 4.99 -8.20
C LYS A 64 -0.30 3.64 -7.52
N ALA A 65 -0.72 3.59 -6.26
CA ALA A 65 -0.95 2.31 -5.57
C ALA A 65 -1.95 1.44 -6.35
N LYS A 66 -3.08 2.00 -6.77
CA LYS A 66 -4.09 1.27 -7.57
C LYS A 66 -3.55 0.83 -8.93
N GLU A 67 -2.72 1.63 -9.59
CA GLU A 67 -2.05 1.26 -10.84
C GLU A 67 -1.14 0.04 -10.69
N TYR A 68 -0.25 0.04 -9.68
CA TYR A 68 0.59 -1.13 -9.41
C TYR A 68 -0.25 -2.35 -9.00
N ALA A 69 -1.30 -2.16 -8.21
CA ALA A 69 -2.22 -3.24 -7.86
C ALA A 69 -2.87 -3.87 -9.11
N LYS A 70 -3.39 -3.05 -10.03
CA LYS A 70 -3.94 -3.49 -11.33
C LYS A 70 -2.93 -4.26 -12.14
N TRP A 71 -1.72 -3.73 -12.26
CA TRP A 71 -0.66 -4.41 -12.97
C TRP A 71 -0.36 -5.78 -12.36
N ILE A 72 -0.26 -5.90 -11.03
CA ILE A 72 -0.01 -7.18 -10.35
C ILE A 72 -1.16 -8.18 -10.59
N ALA A 73 -2.41 -7.71 -10.56
CA ALA A 73 -3.60 -8.51 -10.83
C ALA A 73 -3.65 -9.05 -12.27
N GLU A 74 -3.34 -8.20 -13.25
CA GLU A 74 -3.28 -8.56 -14.68
C GLU A 74 -2.14 -9.55 -14.97
N ASN A 75 -1.11 -9.57 -14.12
CA ASN A 75 0.03 -10.48 -14.22
C ASN A 75 -0.12 -11.76 -13.39
N GLY A 76 -1.36 -12.19 -13.13
CA GLY A 76 -1.69 -13.52 -12.60
C GLY A 76 -1.84 -13.60 -11.09
N SER A 77 -1.77 -12.48 -10.36
CA SER A 77 -1.98 -12.49 -8.92
C SER A 77 -3.46 -12.44 -8.55
N GLN A 78 -4.04 -13.59 -8.22
CA GLN A 78 -5.42 -13.69 -7.76
C GLN A 78 -5.69 -12.85 -6.50
N LYS A 79 -4.70 -12.76 -5.59
CA LYS A 79 -4.76 -11.89 -4.41
C LYS A 79 -5.05 -10.43 -4.80
N TYR A 80 -4.35 -9.91 -5.79
CA TYR A 80 -4.54 -8.52 -6.23
C TYR A 80 -5.80 -8.34 -7.08
N GLN A 81 -6.24 -9.36 -7.81
CA GLN A 81 -7.54 -9.34 -8.48
C GLN A 81 -8.67 -9.13 -7.47
N GLU A 82 -8.66 -9.86 -6.35
CA GLU A 82 -9.61 -9.66 -5.26
C GLU A 82 -9.41 -8.30 -4.55
N TYR A 83 -8.16 -7.87 -4.39
CA TYR A 83 -7.84 -6.59 -3.77
C TYR A 83 -8.46 -5.40 -4.52
N ILE A 84 -8.39 -5.40 -5.85
CA ILE A 84 -8.96 -4.32 -6.68
C ILE A 84 -10.49 -4.34 -6.66
N LYS A 85 -11.12 -5.52 -6.64
CA LYS A 85 -12.59 -5.64 -6.51
C LYS A 85 -13.09 -5.00 -5.22
N ARG A 86 -12.27 -5.01 -4.16
CA ARG A 86 -12.58 -4.45 -2.84
C ARG A 86 -11.88 -3.11 -2.58
N TRP A 87 -11.45 -2.41 -3.63
CA TRP A 87 -10.66 -1.18 -3.48
C TRP A 87 -11.37 -0.13 -2.62
N ASP A 88 -12.68 0.03 -2.78
CA ASP A 88 -13.45 1.00 -2.00
C ASP A 88 -13.44 0.68 -0.50
N TYR A 89 -13.47 -0.62 -0.14
CA TYR A 89 -13.32 -1.05 1.24
C TYR A 89 -11.92 -0.75 1.78
N ILE A 90 -10.89 -0.94 0.95
CA ILE A 90 -9.51 -0.61 1.33
C ILE A 90 -9.36 0.88 1.60
N LEU A 91 -9.87 1.73 0.71
CA LEU A 91 -9.88 3.18 0.89
C LEU A 91 -10.59 3.59 2.19
N PHE A 92 -11.79 3.05 2.40
CA PHE A 92 -12.55 3.27 3.63
C PHE A 92 -11.76 2.83 4.87
N SER A 93 -11.13 1.65 4.83
CA SER A 93 -10.36 1.12 5.96
C SER A 93 -9.13 1.98 6.29
N LEU A 94 -8.45 2.52 5.26
CA LEU A 94 -7.32 3.43 5.41
C LEU A 94 -7.78 4.73 6.06
N GLU A 95 -8.86 5.33 5.56
CA GLU A 95 -9.44 6.55 6.12
C GLU A 95 -9.86 6.34 7.59
N LEU A 96 -10.53 5.21 7.88
CA LEU A 96 -10.94 4.86 9.23
C LEU A 96 -9.74 4.72 10.18
N SER A 97 -8.65 4.10 9.71
CA SER A 97 -7.42 3.95 10.50
C SER A 97 -6.78 5.30 10.83
N LEU A 98 -6.82 6.26 9.89
CA LEU A 98 -6.32 7.62 10.10
C LEU A 98 -7.19 8.35 11.13
N LYS A 99 -8.51 8.31 10.98
CA LYS A 99 -9.45 8.91 11.95
C LYS A 99 -9.28 8.33 13.36
N LEU A 100 -9.07 7.02 13.48
CA LEU A 100 -8.80 6.37 14.76
C LEU A 100 -7.48 6.86 15.37
N LYS A 101 -6.43 7.02 14.57
CA LYS A 101 -5.12 7.54 15.01
C LYS A 101 -5.23 9.00 15.46
N GLU A 102 -5.95 9.84 14.73
CA GLU A 102 -6.21 11.23 15.09
C GLU A 102 -7.02 11.33 16.39
N CYS A 103 -8.10 10.54 16.52
CA CYS A 103 -8.91 10.51 17.74
C CYS A 103 -8.08 10.18 18.99
N LYS A 104 -7.17 9.19 18.88
CA LYS A 104 -6.25 8.82 19.97
C LYS A 104 -5.26 9.93 20.31
N LYS A 105 -4.82 10.73 19.34
CA LYS A 105 -3.92 11.87 19.56
C LYS A 105 -4.64 13.06 20.21
N SER A 106 -5.93 13.21 19.99
CA SER A 106 -6.74 14.32 20.54
C SER A 106 -7.08 14.16 22.04
N GLY A 107 -6.49 13.19 22.75
CA GLY A 107 -6.75 12.96 24.18
C GLY A 107 -8.13 12.38 24.49
N ILE A 108 -8.90 11.98 23.46
CA ILE A 108 -10.22 11.35 23.62
C ILE A 108 -10.03 9.94 24.18
N ASN A 109 -10.93 9.53 25.09
CA ASN A 109 -10.93 8.18 25.65
C ASN A 109 -10.96 7.11 24.54
N ALA A 110 -10.07 6.12 24.63
CA ALA A 110 -9.92 5.07 23.62
C ALA A 110 -11.24 4.32 23.33
N SER A 111 -12.07 4.07 24.35
CA SER A 111 -13.38 3.42 24.17
C SER A 111 -14.31 4.23 23.26
N ILE A 112 -14.28 5.56 23.34
CA ILE A 112 -15.08 6.46 22.50
C ILE A 112 -14.57 6.40 21.05
N CYS A 113 -13.25 6.44 20.84
CA CYS A 113 -12.65 6.34 19.51
C CYS A 113 -12.98 5.00 18.85
N ILE A 114 -12.90 3.90 19.61
CA ILE A 114 -13.25 2.55 19.13
C ILE A 114 -14.73 2.48 18.78
N ARG A 115 -15.63 2.96 19.64
CA ARG A 115 -17.07 2.98 19.37
C ARG A 115 -17.41 3.75 18.10
N LYS A 116 -16.82 4.94 17.91
CA LYS A 116 -16.99 5.73 16.67
C LYS A 116 -16.53 4.95 15.44
N SER A 117 -15.41 4.25 15.54
CA SER A 117 -14.86 3.46 14.43
C SER A 117 -15.74 2.27 14.08
N ASN A 118 -16.27 1.57 15.10
CA ASN A 118 -17.20 0.45 14.90
C ASN A 118 -18.52 0.90 14.27
N ASN A 119 -19.05 2.05 14.66
CA ASN A 119 -20.26 2.61 14.04
C ASN A 119 -20.03 2.92 12.55
N ALA A 120 -18.90 3.55 12.20
CA ALA A 120 -18.57 3.82 10.80
C ALA A 120 -18.43 2.53 9.98
N LEU A 121 -17.86 1.47 10.55
CA LEU A 121 -17.79 0.14 9.92
C LEU A 121 -19.18 -0.43 9.66
N LEU A 122 -20.09 -0.33 10.65
CA LEU A 122 -21.46 -0.81 10.52
C LEU A 122 -22.23 -0.04 9.44
N GLU A 123 -22.08 1.29 9.41
CA GLU A 123 -22.69 2.15 8.39
C GLU A 123 -22.18 1.79 6.98
N TYR A 124 -20.87 1.59 6.83
CA TYR A 124 -20.29 1.12 5.56
C TYR A 124 -20.87 -0.24 5.15
N ALA A 125 -20.94 -1.19 6.08
CA ALA A 125 -21.48 -2.53 5.82
C ALA A 125 -22.94 -2.47 5.36
N ASN A 126 -23.80 -1.72 6.08
CA ASN A 126 -25.20 -1.55 5.73
C ASN A 126 -25.40 -0.89 4.36
N LYS A 127 -24.52 0.05 3.99
CA LYS A 127 -24.57 0.71 2.68
C LYS A 127 -24.19 -0.23 1.54
N MET A 128 -23.17 -1.07 1.73
CA MET A 128 -22.63 -1.91 0.66
C MET A 128 -23.34 -3.26 0.53
N TYR A 129 -23.95 -3.72 1.62
CA TYR A 129 -24.68 -5.00 1.69
C TYR A 129 -26.05 -4.78 2.33
N PRO A 130 -26.96 -4.05 1.64
CA PRO A 130 -28.32 -3.88 2.13
C PRO A 130 -29.04 -5.24 2.14
N ASN A 131 -29.86 -5.48 3.17
CA ASN A 131 -30.75 -6.64 3.25
C ASN A 131 -31.85 -6.58 2.19
#